data_AF-A0A183NPN8-F1
#
_entry.id   AF-A0A183NPN8-F1
#
_cell.length_a   1.000
_cell.length_b   1.000
_cell.length_c   1.000
_cell.angle_alpha   90.00
_cell.angle_beta   90.00
_cell.angle_gamma   90.00
#
_symmetry.space_group_name_H-M   'P 1'
#
loop_
_entity.id
_entity.type
_entity.pdbx_description
1 polymer ?
#
loop_
_entity_poly.entity_id
_entity_poly.type
_entity_poly.pdbx_seq_one_letter_code
_entity_poly.pdbx_strand_id
1 'polypeptide(L)'
;MLNLFEIIKSNLGDDTYHQQQSTEIIKLHHEAIGWRMLMGCLCFFMRAANEEIRYRLHPLYDSRGRLLGTLEYNCDCLKSECPGCHLPCRRCHSTFCGASCRIYRTYRVTEVRKLQELVFDY
;
A
#
# COMPACT_ATOMS: atom_id res chain seq x y z
N MET A 1 33.00 43.36 25.19
CA MET A 1 33.11 42.27 24.21
C MET A 1 31.88 42.35 23.31
N LEU A 2 32.06 42.57 22.01
CA LEU A 2 30.94 42.61 21.07
C LEU A 2 30.44 41.17 20.84
N ASN A 3 29.12 40.99 20.78
CA ASN A 3 28.50 39.72 20.42
C ASN A 3 28.87 39.38 18.97
N LEU A 4 29.05 38.10 18.65
CA LEU A 4 29.38 37.61 17.31
C LEU A 4 28.47 38.21 16.22
N PHE A 5 27.19 38.41 16.55
CA PHE A 5 26.21 39.10 15.68
C PHE A 5 26.58 40.55 15.33
N GLU A 6 27.04 41.32 16.31
CA GLU A 6 27.45 42.73 16.10
C GLU A 6 28.76 42.80 15.30
N ILE A 7 29.65 41.82 15.48
CA ILE A 7 30.90 41.72 14.71
C ILE A 7 30.59 41.43 13.23
N ILE A 8 29.65 40.53 12.93
CA ILE A 8 29.28 40.18 11.56
C ILE A 8 28.65 41.38 10.84
N LYS A 9 27.72 42.11 11.49
CA LYS A 9 27.15 43.36 10.96
C LYS A 9 28.16 44.49 10.77
N SER A 10 29.22 44.53 11.59
CA SER A 10 30.26 45.54 11.42
C SER A 10 31.23 45.24 10.27
N ASN A 11 31.41 43.97 9.91
CA ASN A 11 32.30 43.54 8.82
C ASN A 11 31.60 43.43 7.45
N LEU A 12 30.30 43.12 7.44
CA LEU A 12 29.43 43.13 6.27
C LEU A 12 28.51 44.33 6.45
N GLY A 13 28.67 45.39 5.66
CA GLY A 13 27.81 46.58 5.76
C GLY A 13 26.32 46.22 5.83
N ASP A 14 25.51 47.06 6.47
CA ASP A 14 24.12 46.75 6.86
C ASP A 14 23.28 46.18 5.70
N ASP A 15 23.46 46.73 4.49
CA ASP A 15 22.80 46.25 3.26
C ASP A 15 23.22 44.82 2.88
N THR A 16 24.52 44.52 2.96
CA THR A 16 25.05 43.17 2.69
C THR A 16 24.63 42.14 3.74
N TYR A 17 24.57 42.51 5.02
CA TYR A 17 24.07 41.61 6.08
C TYR A 17 22.58 41.28 5.88
N HIS A 18 21.76 42.29 5.59
CA HIS A 18 20.33 42.10 5.31
C HIS A 18 20.10 41.29 4.02
N GLN A 19 20.87 41.53 2.95
CA GLN A 19 20.82 40.77 1.71
C GLN A 19 21.23 39.30 1.95
N GLN A 20 22.26 39.06 2.74
CA GLN A 20 22.75 37.71 3.04
C GLN A 20 21.74 36.94 3.91
N GLN A 21 21.16 37.58 4.93
CA GLN A 21 20.10 37.01 5.76
C GLN A 21 18.83 36.68 4.97
N SER A 22 18.44 37.52 4.00
CA SER A 22 17.31 37.24 3.11
C SER A 22 17.59 36.08 2.14
N THR A 23 18.83 35.92 1.65
CA THR A 23 19.19 34.75 0.84
C THR A 23 19.17 33.42 1.62
N GLU A 24 19.54 33.42 2.90
CA GLU A 24 19.44 32.22 3.74
C GLU A 24 18.00 31.82 4.02
N ILE A 25 17.11 32.80 4.29
CA ILE A 25 15.68 32.55 4.46
C ILE A 25 15.07 31.94 3.18
N ILE A 26 15.46 32.44 2.00
CA ILE A 26 15.01 31.88 0.73
C ILE A 26 15.49 30.44 0.56
N LYS A 27 16.75 30.12 0.88
CA LYS A 27 17.28 28.75 0.82
C LYS A 27 16.50 27.80 1.73
N LEU A 28 16.28 28.18 2.98
CA LEU A 28 15.48 27.40 3.94
C LEU A 28 14.04 27.19 3.46
N HIS A 29 13.43 28.20 2.82
CA HIS A 29 12.10 28.08 2.24
C HIS A 29 12.06 27.11 1.06
N HIS A 30 13.04 27.16 0.15
CA HIS A 30 13.15 26.22 -0.97
C HIS A 30 13.42 24.78 -0.49
N GLU A 31 14.27 24.59 0.53
CA GLU A 31 14.48 23.29 1.16
C GLU A 31 13.19 22.77 1.81
N ALA A 32 12.47 23.61 2.55
CA ALA A 32 11.18 23.27 3.16
C ALA A 32 10.11 22.90 2.12
N ILE A 33 10.08 23.57 0.96
CA ILE A 33 9.24 23.20 -0.18
C ILE A 33 9.65 21.81 -0.73
N GLY A 34 10.95 21.56 -0.88
CA GLY A 34 11.48 20.26 -1.29
C GLY A 34 11.05 19.13 -0.35
N TRP A 35 11.19 19.33 0.96
CA TRP A 35 10.70 18.39 1.98
C TRP A 35 9.18 18.21 1.93
N ARG A 36 8.40 19.27 1.70
CA ARG A 36 6.94 19.18 1.52
C ARG A 36 6.56 18.37 0.27
N MET A 37 7.27 18.54 -0.84
CA MET A 37 7.04 17.75 -2.06
C MET A 37 7.40 16.28 -1.84
N LEU A 38 8.55 15.98 -1.23
CA LEU A 38 8.97 14.62 -0.90
C LEU A 38 8.02 13.94 0.07
N MET A 39 7.59 14.62 1.14
CA MET A 39 6.61 14.10 2.09
C MET A 39 5.22 13.94 1.44
N GLY A 40 4.87 14.80 0.48
CA GLY A 40 3.67 14.65 -0.35
C GLY A 40 3.73 13.39 -1.21
N CYS A 41 4.84 13.15 -1.92
CA CYS A 41 5.07 11.93 -2.67
C CYS A 41 5.03 10.69 -1.77
N LEU A 42 5.72 10.71 -0.62
CA LEU A 42 5.72 9.60 0.33
C LEU A 42 4.30 9.30 0.85
N CYS A 43 3.53 10.33 1.21
CA CYS A 43 2.12 10.18 1.59
C CYS A 43 1.28 9.57 0.45
N PHE A 44 1.51 9.99 -0.79
CA PHE A 44 0.80 9.45 -1.95
C PHE A 44 1.15 7.98 -2.20
N PHE A 45 2.44 7.63 -2.18
CA PHE A 45 2.91 6.25 -2.29
C PHE A 45 2.36 5.37 -1.16
N MET A 46 2.42 5.84 0.09
CA MET A 46 1.85 5.14 1.23
C MET A 46 0.33 4.95 1.10
N ARG A 47 -0.40 5.94 0.57
CA ARG A 47 -1.84 5.82 0.28
C ARG A 47 -2.12 4.77 -0.80
N ALA A 48 -1.40 4.82 -1.92
CA ALA A 48 -1.55 3.87 -3.01
C ALA A 48 -1.22 2.43 -2.56
N ALA A 49 -0.13 2.24 -1.81
CA ALA A 49 0.22 0.95 -1.23
C ALA A 49 -0.85 0.47 -0.24
N ASN A 50 -1.38 1.36 0.61
CA ASN A 50 -2.45 1.01 1.54
C ASN A 50 -3.77 0.66 0.81
N GLU A 51 -4.05 1.31 -0.32
CA GLU A 51 -5.19 1.00 -1.17
C GLU A 51 -5.05 -0.36 -1.86
N GLU A 52 -3.85 -0.70 -2.36
CA GLU A 52 -3.57 -2.03 -2.91
C GLU A 52 -3.66 -3.12 -1.83
N ILE A 53 -3.09 -2.88 -0.65
CA ILE A 53 -3.21 -3.79 0.51
C ILE A 53 -4.67 -3.98 0.87
N ARG A 54 -5.45 -2.89 0.97
CA ARG A 54 -6.89 -2.96 1.23
C ARG A 54 -7.59 -3.79 0.17
N TYR A 55 -7.31 -3.57 -1.11
CA TYR A 55 -7.90 -4.36 -2.20
C TYR A 55 -7.64 -5.86 -2.03
N ARG A 56 -6.41 -6.26 -1.67
CA ARG A 56 -6.05 -7.67 -1.44
C ARG A 56 -6.66 -8.27 -0.17
N LEU A 57 -7.03 -7.42 0.80
CA LEU A 57 -7.71 -7.83 2.03
C LEU A 57 -9.23 -7.86 1.88
N HIS A 58 -9.79 -7.34 0.78
CA HIS A 58 -11.23 -7.46 0.55
C HIS A 58 -11.60 -8.93 0.30
N PRO A 59 -12.67 -9.43 0.95
CA PRO A 59 -13.20 -10.74 0.63
C PRO A 59 -13.47 -10.85 -0.87
N LEU A 60 -13.10 -11.98 -1.46
CA LEU A 60 -13.49 -12.35 -2.83
C LEU A 60 -14.84 -13.07 -2.85
N TYR A 61 -15.25 -13.66 -1.73
CA TYR A 61 -16.46 -14.46 -1.64
C TYR A 61 -17.41 -13.94 -0.56
N ASP A 62 -18.71 -14.08 -0.81
CA ASP A 62 -19.76 -13.73 0.14
C ASP A 62 -19.94 -14.77 1.26
N SER A 63 -20.94 -14.55 2.11
CA SER A 63 -21.31 -15.45 3.22
C SER A 63 -21.77 -16.83 2.78
N ARG A 64 -22.16 -17.00 1.52
CA ARG A 64 -22.60 -18.26 0.92
C ARG A 64 -21.48 -18.93 0.11
N GLY A 65 -20.33 -18.27 -0.04
CA GLY A 65 -19.21 -18.77 -0.83
C GLY A 65 -19.36 -18.54 -2.34
N ARG A 66 -20.16 -17.54 -2.74
CA ARG A 66 -20.27 -17.08 -4.14
C ARG A 66 -19.26 -15.98 -4.41
N LEU A 67 -18.74 -15.92 -5.63
CA LEU A 67 -17.78 -14.89 -6.02
C LEU A 67 -18.45 -13.50 -6.01
N LEU A 68 -17.86 -12.55 -5.30
CA LEU A 68 -18.29 -11.16 -5.32
C LEU A 68 -18.01 -10.58 -6.72
N GLY A 69 -19.03 -10.00 -7.35
CA GLY A 69 -18.99 -9.54 -8.75
C GLY A 69 -19.95 -10.31 -9.65
N THR A 70 -19.83 -11.63 -9.72
CA THR A 70 -20.72 -12.47 -10.56
C THR A 70 -21.82 -13.19 -9.78
N LEU A 71 -21.64 -13.36 -8.46
CA LEU A 71 -22.53 -14.12 -7.57
C LEU A 71 -22.66 -15.60 -7.94
N GLU A 72 -21.68 -16.15 -8.66
CA GLU A 72 -21.69 -17.55 -9.10
C GLU A 72 -20.93 -18.47 -8.13
N TYR A 73 -21.30 -19.76 -8.17
CA TYR A 73 -20.58 -20.84 -7.50
C TYR A 73 -19.54 -21.45 -8.44
N ASN A 74 -18.33 -20.89 -8.42
CA ASN A 74 -17.20 -21.48 -9.16
C ASN A 74 -16.38 -22.39 -8.25
N CYS A 75 -16.19 -23.65 -8.65
CA CYS A 75 -15.36 -24.59 -7.91
C CYS A 75 -13.88 -24.16 -7.96
N ASP A 76 -13.12 -24.45 -6.91
CA ASP A 76 -11.67 -24.13 -6.86
C ASP A 76 -10.86 -24.94 -7.90
N CYS A 77 -11.46 -25.92 -8.57
CA CYS A 77 -10.87 -26.65 -9.69
C CYS A 77 -10.96 -25.93 -11.05
N LEU A 78 -11.58 -24.75 -11.10
CA LEU A 78 -11.69 -23.87 -12.27
C LEU A 78 -12.45 -24.45 -13.49
N LYS A 79 -13.21 -25.52 -13.31
CA LYS A 79 -14.10 -26.06 -14.36
C LYS A 79 -15.48 -25.39 -14.26
N SER A 80 -15.93 -24.76 -15.35
CA SER A 80 -17.18 -23.98 -15.43
C SER A 80 -18.43 -24.78 -15.07
N GLU A 81 -18.47 -26.06 -15.43
CA GLU A 81 -19.62 -26.94 -15.21
C GLU A 81 -19.41 -27.90 -14.03
N CYS A 82 -18.49 -27.59 -13.12
CA CYS A 82 -18.23 -28.45 -11.98
C CYS A 82 -19.38 -28.38 -10.96
N PRO A 83 -20.04 -29.50 -10.62
CA PRO A 83 -21.05 -29.52 -9.55
C PRO A 83 -20.44 -29.42 -8.14
N GLY A 84 -19.11 -29.26 -8.04
CA GLY A 84 -18.31 -29.42 -6.83
C GLY A 84 -17.56 -30.75 -6.85
N CYS A 85 -16.23 -30.71 -6.77
CA CYS A 85 -15.36 -31.89 -6.87
C CYS A 85 -14.57 -32.19 -5.60
N HIS A 86 -14.84 -31.46 -4.51
CA HIS A 86 -14.16 -31.64 -3.24
C HIS A 86 -15.08 -32.25 -2.20
N LEU A 87 -14.47 -32.84 -1.15
CA LEU A 87 -15.21 -33.29 0.02
C LEU A 87 -15.99 -32.11 0.64
N PRO A 88 -17.23 -32.34 1.12
CA PRO A 88 -18.02 -31.29 1.74
C PRO A 88 -17.24 -30.58 2.85
N CYS A 89 -17.19 -29.25 2.77
CA CYS A 89 -16.49 -28.43 3.74
C CYS A 89 -17.08 -28.61 5.14
N ARG A 90 -16.25 -28.86 6.16
CA ARG A 90 -16.74 -29.00 7.55
C ARG A 90 -17.36 -27.72 8.12
N ARG A 91 -17.06 -26.55 7.55
CA ARG A 91 -17.55 -25.25 8.04
C ARG A 91 -18.84 -24.80 7.39
N CYS A 92 -19.00 -25.02 6.08
CA CYS A 92 -20.15 -24.52 5.32
C CYS A 92 -20.90 -25.59 4.52
N HIS A 93 -20.45 -26.86 4.61
CA HIS A 93 -21.03 -28.03 3.94
C HIS A 93 -21.06 -27.98 2.41
N SER A 94 -20.51 -26.94 1.79
CA SER A 94 -20.35 -26.83 0.34
C SER A 94 -19.26 -27.78 -0.18
N THR A 95 -19.51 -28.41 -1.33
CA THR A 95 -18.57 -29.23 -2.10
C THR A 95 -17.64 -28.42 -3.00
N PHE A 96 -17.84 -27.10 -3.05
CA PHE A 96 -17.06 -26.22 -3.91
C PHE A 96 -15.77 -25.75 -3.22
N CYS A 97 -15.72 -25.71 -1.89
CA CYS A 97 -14.49 -25.35 -1.15
C CYS A 97 -13.32 -26.26 -1.51
N GLY A 98 -12.13 -25.70 -1.74
CA GLY A 98 -10.88 -26.44 -1.79
C GLY A 98 -10.41 -26.88 -0.39
N ALA A 99 -9.10 -26.87 -0.17
CA ALA A 99 -8.49 -27.27 1.11
C ALA A 99 -8.93 -26.39 2.30
N SER A 100 -9.28 -25.13 2.03
CA SER A 100 -9.79 -24.17 3.02
C SER A 100 -11.18 -23.69 2.65
N CYS A 101 -11.99 -23.32 3.66
CA CYS A 101 -13.32 -22.76 3.42
C CYS A 101 -13.20 -21.45 2.61
N ARG A 102 -14.03 -21.34 1.57
CA ARG A 102 -14.05 -20.16 0.69
C ARG A 102 -14.80 -18.95 1.26
N ILE A 103 -15.69 -19.16 2.24
CA ILE A 103 -16.53 -18.08 2.78
C ILE A 103 -15.62 -16.96 3.30
N TYR A 104 -15.85 -15.74 2.82
CA TYR A 104 -15.06 -14.54 3.10
C TYR A 104 -13.55 -14.63 2.81
N ARG A 105 -13.11 -15.64 2.05
CA ARG A 105 -11.71 -15.78 1.63
C ARG A 105 -11.32 -14.65 0.67
N THR A 106 -10.09 -14.16 0.74
CA THR A 106 -9.60 -13.03 -0.07
C THR A 106 -8.72 -13.45 -1.25
N TYR A 107 -8.54 -14.75 -1.48
CA TYR A 107 -7.66 -15.29 -2.53
C TYR A 107 -8.31 -16.47 -3.29
N ARG A 108 -7.82 -16.77 -4.50
CA ARG A 108 -8.12 -18.02 -5.21
C ARG A 108 -7.02 -19.06 -4.94
N VAL A 109 -7.39 -20.34 -4.87
CA VAL A 109 -6.42 -21.43 -4.62
C VAL A 109 -5.30 -21.45 -5.67
N THR A 110 -5.62 -21.09 -6.92
CA THR A 110 -4.63 -21.03 -8.00
C THR A 110 -3.63 -19.89 -7.86
N GLU A 111 -4.00 -18.77 -7.23
CA GLU A 111 -3.08 -17.64 -7.00
C GLU A 111 -2.05 -17.99 -5.92
N VAL A 112 -2.48 -18.71 -4.88
CA VAL A 112 -1.59 -19.18 -3.81
C VAL A 112 -0.57 -20.19 -4.34
N ARG A 113 -0.96 -21.10 -5.24
CA ARG A 113 -0.01 -22.08 -5.81
C ARG A 113 1.13 -21.41 -6.58
N LYS A 114 0.84 -20.38 -7.39
CA LYS A 114 1.88 -19.64 -8.13
C LYS A 114 2.87 -18.95 -7.19
N LEU A 115 2.37 -18.39 -6.08
CA LEU A 115 3.24 -17.79 -5.07
C LEU A 115 4.06 -18.83 -4.32
N GLN A 116 3.51 -20.02 -4.07
CA GLN A 116 4.26 -21.10 -3.45
C GLN A 116 5.36 -21.61 -4.39
N GLU A 117 5.07 -21.84 -5.67
CA GLU A 117 6.08 -22.25 -6.67
C GLU A 117 7.23 -21.22 -6.74
N LEU A 118 6.92 -19.91 -6.75
CA LEU A 118 7.95 -18.85 -6.77
C LEU A 118 8.76 -18.70 -5.47
N VAL A 119 8.23 -19.15 -4.32
CA VAL A 119 8.88 -19.03 -3.01
C VAL A 119 9.63 -20.31 -2.62
N PHE A 120 9.23 -21.47 -3.15
CA PHE A 120 9.84 -22.77 -2.85
C PHE A 120 10.84 -23.25 -3.93
N ASP A 121 11.12 -22.45 -4.96
CA ASP A 121 12.24 -22.65 -5.90
C ASP A 121 13.61 -22.16 -5.34
N TYR A 122 13.81 -22.20 -4.02
CA TYR A 122 15.08 -21.88 -3.33
C TYR A 122 15.57 -23.04 -2.46
#